data_AF-A0A7S7ZCU6-F1
#
_entry.id   AF-A0A7S7ZCU6-F1
#
_cell.length_a   1.000
_cell.length_b   1.000
_cell.length_c   1.000
_cell.angle_alpha   90.00
_cell.angle_beta   90.00
_cell.angle_gamma   90.00
#
_symmetry.space_group_name_H-M   'P 1'
#
loop_
_entity.id
_entity.type
_entity.pdbx_description
1 polymer ?
#
loop_
_entity_poly.entity_id
_entity_poly.type
_entity_poly.pdbx_seq_one_letter_code
_entity_poly.pdbx_strand_id
1 'polypeptide(L)'
;MLLSILALPLIAPIALSLEITLLALLIASIVPLKAVEEFVRRLNAAISSVLGDCFIFTSSKIRQQSIVSKVLRDIDWLETNFGCERIIIVAHSQGAAVTHLALKKYCSNKISLLVTFGAGIVKLHQLEDKKRTRKIGFCLLVTMFAAVYEISAVAHHFAPDFIRGLPTWVGILSTVLFMGIAIFEGSVELTDQVKDQASKFADGGPRWVDFYASMDPVPNGPIFIPKAKDSRNAEVDSAELIESIELCNELSPIGDHTSYWENIDEFVPQLIDAIAAHGGARTFVRELTAIERIQASSFRRLKVFAKRIDDTIILIALFLFLFHSGHVASMGKELNTIIHDGCTIADCWSYSPLTTGTGAALLVYVLLSMLFSALRYLVELPSEEFEDVYFIFSATSAACHFIAVTALGWVLVVSNPEMFSWLATALQKIGSTTARDQSLVIGMAFGFLLMWSDLRRLDRLRRSLLEMNRS
;
A
#
# COMPACT_ATOMS: atom_id res chain seq x y z
N MET A 1 0.80 11.01 19.71
CA MET A 1 1.77 10.48 20.69
C MET A 1 1.63 8.97 20.87
N LEU A 2 0.48 8.43 21.31
CA LEU A 2 0.29 6.98 21.49
C LEU A 2 0.40 6.17 20.18
N LEU A 3 -0.20 6.66 19.09
CA LEU A 3 -0.07 6.09 17.74
C LEU A 3 1.38 6.11 17.22
N SER A 4 2.15 7.13 17.57
CA SER A 4 3.57 7.28 17.21
C SER A 4 4.45 6.25 17.93
N ILE A 5 4.11 5.93 19.19
CA ILE A 5 4.79 4.90 19.98
C ILE A 5 4.45 3.49 19.48
N LEU A 6 3.21 3.26 19.02
CA LEU A 6 2.78 1.98 18.44
C LEU A 6 3.32 1.74 17.02
N ALA A 7 3.62 2.81 16.26
CA ALA A 7 4.22 2.70 14.93
C ALA A 7 5.74 2.44 14.98
N LEU A 8 6.39 2.73 16.12
CA LEU A 8 7.83 2.60 16.34
C LEU A 8 8.41 1.21 15.99
N PRO A 9 7.80 0.08 16.42
CA PRO A 9 8.30 -1.27 16.11
C PRO A 9 8.09 -1.68 14.65
N LEU A 10 7.20 -0.98 13.92
CA LEU A 10 6.92 -1.20 12.50
C LEU A 10 7.82 -0.34 11.61
N ILE A 11 8.13 0.89 12.06
CA ILE A 11 8.95 1.85 11.32
C ILE A 11 10.44 1.53 11.45
N ALA A 12 10.93 1.12 12.62
CA ALA A 12 12.35 0.82 12.84
C ALA A 12 12.90 -0.29 11.92
N PRO A 13 12.20 -1.43 11.72
CA PRO A 13 12.63 -2.46 10.78
C PRO A 13 12.61 -1.96 9.33
N ILE A 14 11.65 -1.11 8.96
CA ILE A 14 11.57 -0.55 7.60
C ILE A 14 12.74 0.42 7.36
N ALA A 15 13.07 1.27 8.33
CA ALA A 15 14.21 2.19 8.27
C ALA A 15 15.53 1.42 8.15
N LEU A 16 15.75 0.43 9.03
CA LEU A 16 16.92 -0.43 9.01
C LEU A 16 17.00 -1.23 7.71
N SER A 17 15.88 -1.74 7.20
CA SER A 17 15.82 -2.44 5.92
C SER A 17 16.17 -1.52 4.76
N LEU A 18 15.70 -0.27 4.79
CA LEU A 18 16.02 0.74 3.79
C LEU A 18 17.51 1.09 3.83
N GLU A 19 18.09 1.29 5.01
CA GLU A 19 19.53 1.54 5.19
C GLU A 19 20.38 0.36 4.75
N ILE A 20 20.02 -0.86 5.13
CA ILE A 20 20.69 -2.08 4.66
C ILE A 20 20.56 -2.19 3.14
N THR A 21 19.40 -1.84 2.56
CA THR A 21 19.21 -1.85 1.11
C THR A 21 20.08 -0.80 0.44
N LEU A 22 20.14 0.43 0.96
CA LEU A 22 20.99 1.50 0.43
C LEU A 22 22.48 1.17 0.56
N LEU A 23 22.90 0.58 1.68
CA LEU A 23 24.26 0.10 1.89
C LEU A 23 24.58 -1.09 0.97
N ALA A 24 23.64 -2.02 0.80
CA ALA A 24 23.78 -3.13 -0.13
C ALA A 24 23.88 -2.63 -1.57
N LEU A 25 23.09 -1.62 -1.96
CA LEU A 25 23.20 -0.94 -3.27
C LEU A 25 24.55 -0.24 -3.45
N LEU A 26 25.07 0.40 -2.39
CA LEU A 26 26.40 1.02 -2.39
C LEU A 26 27.51 -0.04 -2.57
N ILE A 27 27.48 -1.13 -1.81
CA ILE A 27 28.43 -2.24 -1.95
C ILE A 27 28.28 -2.90 -3.33
N ALA A 28 27.05 -3.15 -3.77
CA ALA A 28 26.71 -3.68 -5.08
C ALA A 28 27.25 -2.82 -6.22
N SER A 29 27.28 -1.50 -6.06
CA SER A 29 27.89 -0.57 -7.03
C SER A 29 29.42 -0.60 -7.07
N ILE A 30 30.07 -1.15 -6.04
CA ILE A 30 31.52 -1.36 -6.00
C ILE A 30 31.89 -2.72 -6.63
N VAL A 31 30.96 -3.68 -6.61
CA VAL A 31 31.14 -5.01 -7.20
C VAL A 31 30.92 -4.92 -8.72
N PRO A 32 31.94 -5.16 -9.57
CA PRO A 32 31.85 -4.98 -11.02
C PRO A 32 31.14 -6.17 -11.71
N LEU A 33 29.92 -6.48 -11.27
CA LEU A 33 29.04 -7.47 -11.88
C LEU A 33 28.00 -6.73 -12.74
N LYS A 34 28.07 -6.93 -14.05
CA LYS A 34 27.20 -6.25 -15.03
C LYS A 34 25.70 -6.35 -14.72
N ALA A 35 25.24 -7.49 -14.18
CA ALA A 35 23.84 -7.68 -13.82
C ALA A 35 23.40 -6.78 -12.64
N VAL A 36 24.30 -6.57 -11.69
CA VAL A 36 24.07 -5.75 -10.50
C VAL A 36 24.12 -4.27 -10.87
N GLU A 37 25.10 -3.86 -11.68
CA GLU A 37 25.19 -2.49 -12.22
C GLU A 37 23.93 -2.09 -12.99
N GLU A 38 23.42 -3.00 -13.84
CA GLU A 38 22.21 -2.76 -14.63
C GLU A 38 20.97 -2.59 -13.73
N PHE A 39 20.86 -3.41 -12.67
CA PHE A 39 19.77 -3.31 -11.70
C PHE A 39 19.85 -2.01 -10.88
N VAL A 40 21.02 -1.68 -10.32
CA VAL A 40 21.25 -0.44 -9.54
C VAL A 40 20.99 0.78 -10.41
N ARG A 41 21.42 0.76 -11.68
CA ARG A 41 21.17 1.84 -12.64
C ARG A 41 19.67 2.04 -12.90
N ARG A 42 18.91 0.95 -13.08
CA ARG A 42 17.45 1.02 -13.24
C ARG A 42 16.77 1.58 -12.00
N LEU A 43 17.18 1.14 -10.81
CA LEU A 43 16.64 1.61 -9.55
C LEU A 43 16.96 3.09 -9.31
N ASN A 44 18.22 3.51 -9.50
CA ASN A 44 18.63 4.90 -9.38
C ASN A 44 17.94 5.80 -10.41
N ALA A 45 17.76 5.32 -11.65
CA ALA A 45 17.02 6.03 -12.68
C ALA A 45 15.55 6.20 -12.26
N ALA A 46 14.90 5.16 -11.72
CA ALA A 46 13.51 5.22 -11.26
C ALA A 46 13.32 6.15 -10.06
N ILE A 47 14.22 6.10 -9.06
CA ILE A 47 14.16 6.99 -7.89
C ILE A 47 14.43 8.45 -8.32
N SER A 48 15.42 8.65 -9.19
CA SER A 48 15.79 9.98 -9.69
C SER A 48 14.71 10.57 -10.60
N SER A 49 14.03 9.77 -11.42
CA SER A 49 12.96 10.26 -12.28
C SER A 49 11.75 10.72 -11.47
N VAL A 50 11.43 10.05 -10.36
CA VAL A 50 10.27 10.41 -9.54
C VAL A 50 10.59 11.58 -8.60
N LEU A 51 11.66 11.49 -7.81
CA LEU A 51 11.99 12.51 -6.81
C LEU A 51 12.74 13.71 -7.41
N GLY A 52 13.64 13.44 -8.38
CA GLY A 52 14.46 14.45 -9.01
C GLY A 52 13.64 15.43 -9.85
N ASP A 53 12.67 14.95 -10.63
CA ASP A 53 11.88 15.82 -11.51
C ASP A 53 10.95 16.76 -10.72
N CYS A 54 10.37 16.29 -9.62
CA CYS A 54 9.58 17.12 -8.71
C CYS A 54 10.44 18.19 -8.03
N PHE A 55 11.64 17.84 -7.57
CA PHE A 55 12.56 18.79 -6.95
C PHE A 55 13.13 19.79 -7.95
N ILE A 56 13.50 19.35 -9.16
CA ILE A 56 13.99 20.21 -10.23
C ILE A 56 12.90 21.21 -10.65
N PHE A 57 11.66 20.74 -10.75
CA PHE A 57 10.52 21.60 -11.10
C PHE A 57 10.26 22.68 -10.07
N THR A 58 10.35 22.36 -8.78
CA THR A 58 10.07 23.31 -7.68
C THR A 58 11.24 24.22 -7.35
N SER A 59 12.48 23.76 -7.55
CA SER A 59 13.69 24.53 -7.22
C SER A 59 14.01 25.66 -8.20
N SER A 60 13.56 25.56 -9.47
CA SER A 60 13.85 26.57 -10.51
C SER A 60 12.58 27.09 -11.19
N LYS A 61 12.22 28.33 -10.88
CA LYS A 61 11.12 29.04 -11.56
C LYS A 61 11.30 29.09 -13.07
N ILE A 62 12.53 29.23 -13.57
CA ILE A 62 12.81 29.28 -15.02
C ILE A 62 12.48 27.93 -15.68
N ARG A 63 12.88 26.81 -15.07
CA ARG A 63 12.54 25.47 -15.58
C ARG A 63 11.05 25.20 -15.49
N GLN A 64 10.42 25.55 -14.37
CA GLN A 64 8.97 25.48 -14.18
C GLN A 64 8.24 26.22 -15.30
N GLN A 65 8.61 27.49 -15.56
CA GLN A 65 8.01 28.28 -16.64
C GLN A 65 8.27 27.67 -18.02
N SER A 66 9.45 27.12 -18.27
CA SER A 66 9.77 26.50 -19.56
C SER A 66 8.88 25.28 -19.84
N ILE A 67 8.65 24.44 -18.82
CA ILE A 67 7.78 23.26 -18.90
C ILE A 67 6.33 23.69 -19.07
N VAL A 68 5.85 24.62 -18.25
CA VAL A 68 4.49 25.17 -18.36
C VAL A 68 4.25 25.81 -19.73
N SER A 69 5.18 26.63 -20.24
CA SER A 69 5.08 27.24 -21.56
C SER A 69 5.10 26.22 -22.70
N LYS A 70 5.72 25.04 -22.52
CA LYS A 70 5.63 23.97 -23.52
C LYS A 70 4.21 23.44 -23.62
N VAL A 71 3.57 23.13 -22.49
CA VAL A 71 2.16 22.68 -22.46
C VAL A 71 1.25 23.72 -23.10
N LEU A 72 1.44 25.00 -22.79
CA LEU A 72 0.66 26.10 -23.39
C LEU A 72 0.82 26.19 -24.90
N ARG A 73 2.05 26.07 -25.42
CA ARG A 73 2.30 26.05 -26.87
C ARG A 73 1.67 24.84 -27.55
N ASP A 74 1.62 23.70 -26.88
CA ASP A 74 1.02 22.48 -27.45
C ASP A 74 -0.50 22.61 -27.53
N ILE A 75 -1.14 23.19 -26.49
CA ILE A 75 -2.57 23.50 -26.52
C ILE A 75 -2.87 24.51 -27.64
N ASP A 76 -2.13 25.62 -27.70
CA ASP A 76 -2.27 26.62 -28.75
C ASP A 76 -2.07 26.02 -30.16
N TRP A 77 -1.10 25.13 -30.31
CA TRP A 77 -0.86 24.43 -31.57
C TRP A 77 -2.04 23.55 -31.99
N LEU A 78 -2.65 22.80 -31.05
CA LEU A 78 -3.87 22.03 -31.32
C LEU A 78 -5.04 22.94 -31.71
N GLU A 79 -5.21 24.06 -31.02
CA GLU A 79 -6.29 25.00 -31.31
C GLU A 79 -6.15 25.69 -32.67
N THR A 80 -4.93 26.09 -33.03
CA THR A 80 -4.65 26.93 -34.22
C THR A 80 -4.37 26.10 -35.47
N ASN A 81 -3.65 24.98 -35.35
CA ASN A 81 -3.22 24.18 -36.51
C ASN A 81 -4.18 23.04 -36.82
N PHE A 82 -4.83 22.45 -35.81
CA PHE A 82 -5.83 21.39 -36.00
C PHE A 82 -7.25 21.90 -35.91
N GLY A 83 -7.46 23.17 -35.54
CA GLY A 83 -8.79 23.73 -35.36
C GLY A 83 -9.58 23.01 -34.27
N CYS A 84 -8.91 22.42 -33.27
CA CYS A 84 -9.60 21.68 -32.22
C CYS A 84 -10.58 22.61 -31.47
N GLU A 85 -11.86 22.25 -31.47
CA GLU A 85 -12.91 22.98 -30.75
C GLU A 85 -13.08 22.49 -29.31
N ARG A 86 -12.67 21.25 -29.04
CA ARG A 86 -12.69 20.62 -27.72
C ARG A 86 -11.38 19.92 -27.45
N ILE A 87 -10.76 20.28 -26.34
CA ILE A 87 -9.50 19.72 -25.88
C ILE A 87 -9.76 19.07 -24.53
N ILE A 88 -9.38 17.80 -24.43
CA ILE A 88 -9.42 17.03 -23.19
C ILE A 88 -7.98 16.79 -22.77
N ILE A 89 -7.64 17.13 -21.53
CA ILE A 89 -6.30 16.94 -20.99
C ILE A 89 -6.35 15.84 -19.93
N VAL A 90 -5.53 14.82 -20.11
CA VAL A 90 -5.40 13.69 -19.18
C VAL A 90 -4.00 13.73 -18.59
N ALA A 91 -3.89 13.91 -17.28
CA ALA A 91 -2.62 14.22 -16.63
C ALA A 91 -2.37 13.35 -15.38
N HIS A 92 -1.24 12.63 -15.37
CA HIS A 92 -0.80 11.79 -14.27
C HIS A 92 0.21 12.51 -13.37
N SER A 93 0.17 12.25 -12.07
CA SER A 93 1.27 12.59 -11.14
C SER A 93 1.70 14.06 -11.25
N GLN A 94 2.99 14.34 -11.49
CA GLN A 94 3.53 15.68 -11.69
C GLN A 94 2.91 16.41 -12.90
N GLY A 95 2.50 15.68 -13.94
CA GLY A 95 1.82 16.25 -15.11
C GLY A 95 0.54 16.98 -14.73
N ALA A 96 -0.18 16.54 -13.69
CA ALA A 96 -1.36 17.22 -13.18
C ALA A 96 -1.01 18.61 -12.62
N ALA A 97 0.09 18.73 -11.87
CA ALA A 97 0.56 20.00 -11.33
C ALA A 97 1.03 20.97 -12.42
N VAL A 98 1.76 20.45 -13.42
CA VAL A 98 2.18 21.24 -14.58
C VAL A 98 0.97 21.76 -15.36
N THR A 99 0.00 20.89 -15.62
CA THR A 99 -1.23 21.23 -16.34
C THR A 99 -2.03 22.26 -15.59
N HIS A 100 -2.28 22.06 -14.29
CA HIS A 100 -2.98 23.04 -13.46
C HIS A 100 -2.30 24.43 -13.49
N LEU A 101 -0.96 24.49 -13.39
CA LEU A 101 -0.22 25.75 -13.52
C LEU A 101 -0.32 26.38 -14.91
N ALA A 102 -0.38 25.58 -15.97
CA ALA A 102 -0.57 26.05 -17.33
C ALA A 102 -1.97 26.64 -17.50
N LEU A 103 -3.00 25.91 -17.11
CA LEU A 103 -4.39 26.35 -17.27
C LEU A 103 -4.73 27.56 -16.40
N LYS A 104 -4.09 27.72 -15.24
CA LYS A 104 -4.21 28.95 -14.44
C LYS A 104 -3.76 30.21 -15.18
N LYS A 105 -2.89 30.07 -16.19
CA LYS A 105 -2.41 31.17 -17.04
C LYS A 105 -3.13 31.27 -18.38
N TYR A 106 -3.90 30.25 -18.74
CA TYR A 106 -4.46 30.07 -20.07
C TYR A 106 -5.97 29.94 -19.98
N CYS A 107 -6.65 31.03 -20.32
CA CYS A 107 -8.10 31.07 -20.37
C CYS A 107 -8.55 30.76 -21.79
N SER A 108 -8.80 29.47 -22.08
CA SER A 108 -9.46 29.05 -23.32
C SER A 108 -10.69 28.23 -22.98
N ASN A 109 -11.82 28.61 -23.58
CA ASN A 109 -13.09 27.90 -23.44
C ASN A 109 -13.12 26.60 -24.24
N LYS A 110 -12.07 26.30 -25.02
CA LYS A 110 -11.97 25.07 -25.82
C LYS A 110 -11.51 23.88 -24.99
N ILE A 111 -10.94 24.10 -23.81
CA ILE A 111 -10.58 23.02 -22.89
C ILE A 111 -11.86 22.63 -22.18
N SER A 112 -12.40 21.46 -22.54
CA SER A 112 -13.72 21.02 -22.05
C SER A 112 -13.62 20.13 -20.82
N LEU A 113 -12.50 19.42 -20.66
CA LEU A 113 -12.29 18.45 -19.59
C LEU A 113 -10.81 18.38 -19.19
N LEU A 114 -10.55 18.45 -17.89
CA LEU A 114 -9.30 18.08 -17.26
C LEU A 114 -9.52 16.80 -16.45
N VAL A 115 -8.79 15.74 -16.78
CA VAL A 115 -8.71 14.53 -15.97
C VAL A 115 -7.36 14.46 -15.30
N THR A 116 -7.33 14.43 -13.98
CA THR A 116 -6.10 14.17 -13.22
C THR A 116 -6.16 12.80 -12.56
N PHE A 117 -5.01 12.15 -12.43
CA PHE A 117 -4.92 10.93 -11.63
C PHE A 117 -3.59 10.82 -10.89
N GLY A 118 -3.65 10.39 -9.64
CA GLY A 118 -2.49 10.39 -8.73
C GLY A 118 -1.85 11.78 -8.59
N ALA A 119 -2.64 12.84 -8.60
CA ALA A 119 -2.16 14.19 -8.90
C ALA A 119 -1.17 14.74 -7.86
N GLY A 120 0.00 15.19 -8.33
CA GLY A 120 1.04 15.77 -7.47
C GLY A 120 0.83 17.23 -7.06
N ILE A 121 -0.36 17.80 -7.25
CA ILE A 121 -0.61 19.26 -7.09
C ILE A 121 -0.31 19.72 -5.66
N VAL A 122 -0.89 19.05 -4.67
CA VAL A 122 -0.72 19.37 -3.26
C VAL A 122 0.74 19.21 -2.85
N LYS A 123 1.36 18.08 -3.19
CA LYS A 123 2.75 17.79 -2.84
C LYS A 123 3.73 18.79 -3.43
N LEU A 124 3.50 19.19 -4.67
CA LEU A 124 4.34 20.15 -5.37
C LEU A 124 4.24 21.54 -4.73
N HIS A 125 3.04 21.96 -4.35
CA HIS A 125 2.86 23.21 -3.62
C HIS A 125 3.52 23.19 -2.23
N GLN A 126 3.49 22.04 -1.55
CA GLN A 126 4.20 21.86 -0.27
C GLN A 126 5.72 21.99 -0.43
N LEU A 127 6.29 21.53 -1.54
CA LEU A 127 7.71 21.66 -1.85
C LEU A 127 8.12 23.09 -2.23
N GLU A 128 7.20 23.92 -2.74
CA GLU A 128 7.46 25.34 -2.98
C GLU A 128 7.65 26.14 -1.68
N ASP A 129 7.14 25.65 -0.55
CA ASP A 129 7.40 26.25 0.76
C ASP A 129 8.85 26.00 1.18
N LYS A 130 9.68 27.02 0.96
CA LYS A 130 11.10 27.03 1.32
C LYS A 130 11.35 26.82 2.82
N LYS A 131 10.45 27.27 3.70
CA LYS A 131 10.64 27.07 5.16
C LYS A 131 10.47 25.60 5.50
N ARG A 132 9.44 24.96 4.94
CA ARG A 132 9.18 23.53 5.13
C ARG A 132 10.27 22.66 4.51
N THR A 133 10.70 22.96 3.30
CA THR A 133 11.77 22.23 2.61
C THR A 133 13.08 22.24 3.42
N ARG A 134 13.41 23.38 4.07
CA ARG A 134 14.56 23.44 4.99
C ARG A 134 14.38 22.58 6.23
N LYS A 135 13.19 22.57 6.84
CA LYS A 135 12.89 21.71 8.00
C LYS A 135 13.00 20.23 7.64
N ILE A 136 12.43 19.81 6.51
CA ILE A 136 12.51 18.43 6.01
C ILE A 136 13.97 18.07 5.75
N GLY A 137 14.71 18.91 5.03
CA GLY A 137 16.14 18.70 4.77
C GLY A 137 16.96 18.59 6.06
N PHE A 138 16.68 19.41 7.06
CA PHE A 138 17.31 19.32 8.38
C PHE A 138 16.95 18.00 9.10
N CYS A 139 15.68 17.58 9.07
CA CYS A 139 15.28 16.31 9.68
C CYS A 139 15.94 15.10 8.99
N LEU A 140 16.01 15.10 7.65
CA LEU A 140 16.70 14.07 6.89
C LEU A 140 18.19 14.02 7.22
N LEU A 141 18.84 15.19 7.31
CA LEU A 141 20.24 15.30 7.72
C LEU A 141 20.45 14.70 9.12
N VAL A 142 19.63 15.08 10.10
CA VAL A 142 19.70 14.55 11.47
C VAL A 142 19.47 13.03 11.49
N THR A 143 18.49 12.54 10.73
CA THR A 143 18.20 11.10 10.61
C THR A 143 19.39 10.35 10.03
N MET A 144 20.03 10.89 8.98
CA MET A 144 21.23 10.30 8.37
C MET A 144 22.41 10.24 9.35
N PHE A 145 22.63 11.28 10.16
CA PHE A 145 23.67 11.25 11.19
C PHE A 145 23.36 10.26 12.32
N ALA A 146 22.09 10.11 12.70
CA ALA A 146 21.67 9.15 13.72
C ALA A 146 21.82 7.70 13.22
N ALA A 147 21.47 7.43 11.96
CA ALA A 147 21.72 6.17 11.27
C ALA A 147 23.20 5.77 11.24
N VAL A 148 24.08 6.71 10.84
CA VAL A 148 25.53 6.48 10.83
C VAL A 148 26.06 6.19 12.25
N TYR A 149 25.53 6.88 13.26
CA TYR A 149 25.86 6.62 14.65
C TYR A 149 25.42 5.22 15.09
N GLU A 150 24.23 4.76 14.70
CA GLU A 150 23.74 3.40 14.98
C GLU A 150 24.60 2.33 14.34
N ILE A 151 24.94 2.47 13.06
CA ILE A 151 25.83 1.54 12.37
C ILE A 151 27.18 1.45 13.09
N SER A 152 27.72 2.59 13.53
CA SER A 152 28.96 2.65 14.32
C SER A 152 28.82 1.99 15.70
N ALA A 153 27.71 2.21 16.40
CA ALA A 153 27.42 1.61 17.70
C ALA A 153 27.23 0.09 17.61
N VAL A 154 26.54 -0.40 16.57
CA VAL A 154 26.38 -1.83 16.27
C VAL A 154 27.73 -2.47 15.93
N ALA A 155 28.54 -1.84 15.08
CA ALA A 155 29.89 -2.30 14.78
C ALA A 155 30.77 -2.41 16.03
N HIS A 156 30.62 -1.48 16.98
CA HIS A 156 31.26 -1.55 18.29
C HIS A 156 30.63 -2.56 19.27
N HIS A 157 29.37 -2.96 19.08
CA HIS A 157 28.68 -3.98 19.90
C HIS A 157 29.12 -5.41 19.56
N PHE A 158 29.59 -5.64 18.34
CA PHE A 158 30.27 -6.89 17.96
C PHE A 158 31.72 -6.97 18.49
N ALA A 159 32.18 -5.97 19.27
CA ALA A 159 33.35 -6.10 20.13
C ALA A 159 32.94 -6.74 21.47
N PRO A 160 33.74 -7.65 22.04
CA PRO A 160 33.29 -8.71 22.98
C PRO A 160 32.75 -8.30 24.37
N ASP A 161 32.55 -7.01 24.69
CA ASP A 161 32.14 -6.58 26.04
C ASP A 161 30.68 -6.09 26.11
N PHE A 162 29.84 -6.91 26.76
CA PHE A 162 28.37 -6.87 26.86
C PHE A 162 27.74 -5.61 27.52
N ILE A 163 28.51 -4.67 28.09
CA ILE A 163 27.96 -3.52 28.86
C ILE A 163 27.57 -2.30 27.96
N ARG A 164 27.61 -2.42 26.62
CA ARG A 164 27.40 -1.29 25.67
C ARG A 164 26.03 -1.24 24.96
N GLY A 165 24.97 -1.84 25.49
CA GLY A 165 23.65 -1.87 24.80
C GLY A 165 22.85 -0.56 24.84
N LEU A 166 22.99 0.25 25.90
CA LEU A 166 22.17 1.46 26.12
C LEU A 166 22.33 2.53 25.02
N PRO A 167 23.55 2.85 24.52
CA PRO A 167 23.74 3.85 23.47
C PRO A 167 23.08 3.44 22.13
N THR A 168 23.08 2.15 21.79
CA THR A 168 22.45 1.63 20.57
C THR A 168 20.94 1.81 20.60
N TRP A 169 20.28 1.48 21.72
CA TRP A 169 18.84 1.68 21.87
C TRP A 169 18.43 3.15 21.88
N VAL A 170 19.25 4.03 22.45
CA VAL A 170 19.04 5.48 22.40
C VAL A 170 19.19 6.01 20.97
N GLY A 171 20.16 5.48 20.20
CA GLY A 171 20.30 5.73 18.76
C GLY A 171 19.02 5.39 18.00
N ILE A 172 18.61 4.12 18.05
CA ILE A 172 17.40 3.61 17.38
C ILE A 172 16.18 4.45 17.74
N LEU A 173 15.97 4.71 19.03
CA LEU A 173 14.83 5.50 19.50
C LEU A 173 14.87 6.94 18.97
N SER A 174 16.05 7.56 18.91
CA SER A 174 16.21 8.92 18.41
C SER A 174 16.03 9.00 16.88
N THR A 175 16.56 8.06 16.10
CA THR A 175 16.30 7.96 14.66
C THR A 175 14.83 7.81 14.36
N VAL A 176 14.13 6.91 15.06
CA VAL A 176 12.69 6.73 14.83
C VAL A 176 11.89 7.94 15.28
N LEU A 177 12.27 8.60 16.38
CA LEU A 177 11.63 9.84 16.82
C LEU A 177 11.80 10.95 15.79
N PHE A 178 13.02 11.17 15.27
CA PHE A 178 13.30 12.19 14.27
C PHE A 178 12.62 11.89 12.93
N MET A 179 12.60 10.63 12.50
CA MET A 179 11.86 10.22 11.32
C MET A 179 10.35 10.39 11.52
N GLY A 180 9.83 10.07 12.70
CA GLY A 180 8.44 10.33 13.08
C GLY A 180 8.08 11.81 13.05
N ILE A 181 8.96 12.69 13.54
CA ILE A 181 8.81 14.15 13.45
C ILE A 181 8.87 14.62 11.99
N ALA A 182 9.78 14.09 11.19
CA ALA A 182 9.92 14.42 9.77
C ALA A 182 8.65 14.05 8.98
N ILE A 183 8.13 12.84 9.21
CA ILE A 183 6.88 12.35 8.64
C ILE A 183 5.71 13.21 9.12
N PHE A 184 5.63 13.51 10.42
CA PHE A 184 4.55 14.30 11.01
C PHE A 184 4.53 15.74 10.50
N GLU A 185 5.66 16.45 10.53
CA GLU A 185 5.79 17.79 9.94
C GLU A 185 5.61 17.75 8.41
N GLY A 186 5.92 16.63 7.76
CA GLY A 186 5.62 16.36 6.34
C GLY A 186 4.14 16.05 6.07
N SER A 187 3.37 15.63 7.09
CA SER A 187 1.95 15.32 6.98
C SER A 187 1.03 16.43 7.50
N VAL A 188 1.53 17.37 8.34
CA VAL A 188 0.73 18.52 8.77
C VAL A 188 0.38 19.37 7.55
N GLU A 189 -0.91 19.50 7.31
CA GLU A 189 -1.47 19.62 5.98
C GLU A 189 -1.81 21.09 5.68
N LEU A 190 -1.19 21.64 4.62
CA LEU A 190 -1.53 22.95 4.01
C LEU A 190 -2.59 22.77 2.91
N THR A 191 -3.37 21.69 3.02
CA THR A 191 -4.32 21.20 2.04
C THR A 191 -5.41 22.22 1.79
N ASP A 192 -5.96 22.85 2.83
CA ASP A 192 -7.14 23.70 2.67
C ASP A 192 -6.93 24.88 1.70
N GLN A 193 -5.75 25.50 1.69
CA GLN A 193 -5.46 26.60 0.75
C GLN A 193 -5.31 26.11 -0.69
N VAL A 194 -4.68 24.96 -0.91
CA VAL A 194 -4.51 24.39 -2.25
C VAL A 194 -5.85 23.86 -2.77
N LYS A 195 -6.63 23.22 -1.90
CA LYS A 195 -7.97 22.71 -2.21
C LYS A 195 -8.94 23.85 -2.51
N ASP A 196 -8.87 24.96 -1.76
CA ASP A 196 -9.65 26.17 -2.06
C ASP A 196 -9.25 26.78 -3.42
N GLN A 197 -7.96 26.86 -3.73
CA GLN A 197 -7.50 27.36 -5.03
C GLN A 197 -7.91 26.46 -6.19
N ALA A 198 -7.81 25.14 -6.01
CA ALA A 198 -8.23 24.16 -7.02
C ALA A 198 -9.76 24.24 -7.25
N SER A 199 -10.53 24.42 -6.17
CA SER A 199 -11.98 24.60 -6.25
C SER A 199 -12.35 25.88 -7.01
N LYS A 200 -11.69 27.01 -6.70
CA LYS A 200 -11.88 28.27 -7.44
C LYS A 200 -11.48 28.19 -8.91
N PHE A 201 -10.46 27.40 -9.22
CA PHE A 201 -10.04 27.19 -10.60
C PHE A 201 -11.13 26.48 -11.42
N ALA A 202 -11.86 25.56 -10.80
CA ALA A 202 -12.90 24.83 -11.50
C ALA A 202 -14.28 25.53 -11.48
N ASP A 203 -14.53 26.48 -10.57
CA ASP A 203 -15.74 27.34 -10.59
C ASP A 203 -15.85 28.23 -11.86
N GLY A 204 -14.81 28.30 -12.71
CA GLY A 204 -14.84 29.00 -14.00
C GLY A 204 -13.96 28.39 -15.09
N GLY A 205 -13.55 27.13 -14.89
CA GLY A 205 -12.59 26.42 -15.73
C GLY A 205 -13.22 25.23 -16.49
N PRO A 206 -12.40 24.37 -17.11
CA PRO A 206 -12.89 23.10 -17.64
C PRO A 206 -13.52 22.26 -16.53
N ARG A 207 -14.45 21.36 -16.88
CA ARG A 207 -14.87 20.29 -15.96
C ARG A 207 -13.63 19.52 -15.52
N TRP A 208 -13.51 19.23 -14.22
CA TRP A 208 -12.35 18.56 -13.65
C TRP A 208 -12.75 17.29 -12.92
N VAL A 209 -12.29 16.15 -13.44
CA VAL A 209 -12.39 14.84 -12.78
C VAL A 209 -11.02 14.43 -12.25
N ASP A 210 -10.92 14.19 -10.95
CA ASP A 210 -9.69 13.81 -10.27
C ASP A 210 -9.82 12.39 -9.71
N PHE A 211 -8.96 11.49 -10.16
CA PHE A 211 -8.89 10.12 -9.66
C PHE A 211 -7.72 9.97 -8.69
N TYR A 212 -7.96 9.40 -7.52
CA TYR A 212 -6.88 9.10 -6.58
C TYR A 212 -7.06 7.71 -6.00
N ALA A 213 -5.98 6.95 -5.89
CA ALA A 213 -6.03 5.63 -5.28
C ALA A 213 -5.88 5.71 -3.76
N SER A 214 -6.55 4.80 -3.06
CA SER A 214 -6.71 4.81 -1.60
C SER A 214 -5.40 4.89 -0.79
N MET A 215 -4.31 4.31 -1.29
CA MET A 215 -3.00 4.32 -0.64
C MET A 215 -1.96 5.16 -1.40
N ASP A 216 -2.35 5.86 -2.46
CA ASP A 216 -1.44 6.69 -3.25
C ASP A 216 -0.90 7.86 -2.39
N PRO A 217 0.42 7.93 -2.12
CA PRO A 217 0.99 8.92 -1.23
C PRO A 217 1.09 10.32 -1.86
N VAL A 218 0.88 10.44 -3.17
CA VAL A 218 1.08 11.67 -3.94
C VAL A 218 -0.11 12.64 -3.83
N PRO A 219 -1.37 12.25 -4.12
CA PRO A 219 -2.52 13.13 -4.02
C PRO A 219 -2.86 13.49 -2.58
N ASN A 220 -2.55 12.60 -1.62
CA ASN A 220 -2.81 12.80 -0.19
C ASN A 220 -4.32 13.02 0.09
N GLY A 221 -5.14 12.16 -0.50
CA GLY A 221 -6.60 12.22 -0.45
C GLY A 221 -7.24 13.06 -1.57
N PRO A 222 -8.55 13.36 -1.47
CA PRO A 222 -9.27 14.08 -2.51
C PRO A 222 -8.78 15.53 -2.61
N ILE A 223 -8.55 16.01 -3.84
CA ILE A 223 -8.24 17.42 -4.10
C ILE A 223 -9.44 18.30 -3.77
N PHE A 224 -10.65 17.83 -4.06
CA PHE A 224 -11.87 18.58 -3.80
C PHE A 224 -12.52 18.10 -2.51
N ILE A 225 -12.76 19.02 -1.59
CA ILE A 225 -13.63 18.75 -0.44
C ILE A 225 -15.06 18.91 -0.96
N PRO A 226 -15.92 17.88 -0.84
CA PRO A 226 -17.33 18.05 -1.14
C PRO A 226 -17.84 19.22 -0.30
N LYS A 227 -18.24 20.34 -0.93
CA LYS A 227 -18.96 21.40 -0.23
C LYS A 227 -20.18 20.70 0.36
N ALA A 228 -20.27 20.64 1.69
CA ALA A 228 -21.46 20.09 2.35
C ALA A 228 -22.66 20.77 1.69
N LYS A 229 -23.60 19.98 1.14
CA LYS A 229 -24.81 20.51 0.52
C LYS A 229 -25.53 21.33 1.58
N ASP A 230 -25.30 22.64 1.59
CA ASP A 230 -26.10 23.58 2.37
C ASP A 230 -27.51 23.44 1.82
N SER A 231 -28.32 22.70 2.58
CA SER A 231 -29.48 21.95 2.09
C SER A 231 -30.69 22.85 1.81
N ARG A 232 -30.46 24.16 1.66
CA ARG A 232 -31.51 25.17 1.58
C ARG A 232 -31.59 25.86 0.23
N ASN A 233 -30.51 25.93 -0.54
CA ASN A 233 -30.50 26.56 -1.86
C ASN A 233 -29.75 25.65 -2.84
N ALA A 234 -30.38 24.55 -3.24
CA ALA A 234 -29.89 23.69 -4.31
C ALA A 234 -30.14 24.35 -5.67
N GLU A 235 -29.43 25.44 -5.96
CA GLU A 235 -29.19 25.82 -7.35
C GLU A 235 -28.15 24.84 -7.89
N VAL A 236 -28.67 23.88 -8.65
CA VAL A 236 -27.95 22.95 -9.51
C VAL A 236 -27.08 23.77 -10.45
N ASP A 237 -25.75 23.69 -10.38
CA ASP A 237 -24.87 23.89 -11.55
C ASP A 237 -23.38 23.73 -11.22
N SER A 238 -22.90 24.14 -10.03
CA SER A 238 -21.45 24.09 -9.74
C SER A 238 -20.95 22.75 -9.17
N ALA A 239 -21.84 21.92 -8.63
CA ALA A 239 -21.47 20.60 -8.08
C ALA A 239 -21.25 19.51 -9.15
N GLU A 240 -21.68 19.71 -10.39
CA GLU A 240 -21.42 18.75 -11.50
C GLU A 240 -20.05 18.95 -12.16
N LEU A 241 -19.42 20.11 -11.95
CA LEU A 241 -18.19 20.49 -12.66
C LEU A 241 -16.93 19.86 -12.06
N ILE A 242 -16.99 19.31 -10.84
CA ILE A 242 -15.81 18.92 -10.06
C ILE A 242 -16.07 17.62 -9.31
N GLU A 243 -15.26 16.60 -9.56
CA GLU A 243 -15.40 15.29 -8.90
C GLU A 243 -14.02 14.74 -8.50
N SER A 244 -13.80 14.44 -7.21
CA SER A 244 -12.67 13.61 -6.75
C SER A 244 -13.17 12.20 -6.47
N ILE A 245 -12.67 11.22 -7.21
CA ILE A 245 -13.09 9.82 -7.16
C ILE A 245 -11.95 8.98 -6.56
N GLU A 246 -12.24 8.32 -5.44
CA GLU A 246 -11.33 7.32 -4.87
C GLU A 246 -11.40 6.01 -5.64
N LEU A 247 -10.23 5.41 -5.92
CA LEU A 247 -10.09 4.12 -6.60
C LEU A 247 -9.35 3.11 -5.73
N CYS A 248 -9.54 1.82 -6.01
CA CYS A 248 -8.71 0.75 -5.45
C CYS A 248 -7.75 0.16 -6.49
N ASN A 249 -6.46 0.48 -6.39
CA ASN A 249 -5.47 -0.04 -7.34
C ASN A 249 -4.83 -1.36 -6.87
N GLU A 250 -3.75 -1.28 -6.08
CA GLU A 250 -2.95 -2.43 -5.60
C GLU A 250 -2.85 -2.44 -4.06
N LEU A 251 -3.53 -1.53 -3.35
CA LEU A 251 -3.47 -1.29 -1.91
C LEU A 251 -2.04 -1.08 -1.39
N SER A 252 -1.11 -0.60 -2.23
CA SER A 252 0.28 -0.26 -1.82
C SER A 252 0.58 1.18 -2.17
N PRO A 253 1.41 1.88 -1.39
CA PRO A 253 1.81 3.23 -1.75
C PRO A 253 2.42 3.35 -3.16
N ILE A 254 3.34 2.43 -3.52
CA ILE A 254 4.00 2.46 -4.82
C ILE A 254 3.05 1.96 -5.92
N GLY A 255 2.44 0.80 -5.73
CA GLY A 255 1.54 0.21 -6.71
C GLY A 255 0.33 1.10 -6.99
N ASP A 256 -0.28 1.70 -5.96
CA ASP A 256 -1.43 2.59 -6.15
C ASP A 256 -1.10 3.81 -7.00
N HIS A 257 0.14 4.30 -6.94
CA HIS A 257 0.54 5.45 -7.76
C HIS A 257 0.85 5.08 -9.22
N THR A 258 1.39 3.88 -9.46
CA THR A 258 1.88 3.47 -10.78
C THR A 258 0.91 2.59 -11.58
N SER A 259 -0.12 2.03 -10.93
CA SER A 259 -0.95 0.97 -11.54
C SER A 259 -2.36 1.41 -12.00
N TYR A 260 -2.58 2.70 -12.27
CA TYR A 260 -3.89 3.20 -12.69
C TYR A 260 -4.38 2.51 -13.98
N TRP A 261 -3.51 2.34 -14.98
CA TRP A 261 -3.88 1.73 -16.26
C TRP A 261 -4.20 0.23 -16.19
N GLU A 262 -3.66 -0.45 -15.18
CA GLU A 262 -3.93 -1.84 -14.86
C GLU A 262 -5.25 -2.01 -14.10
N ASN A 263 -5.83 -0.91 -13.62
CA ASN A 263 -7.16 -0.89 -13.03
C ASN A 263 -8.24 -0.77 -14.13
N ILE A 264 -8.40 -1.86 -14.87
CA ILE A 264 -9.45 -2.04 -15.88
C ILE A 264 -10.85 -2.17 -15.28
N ASP A 265 -10.94 -2.39 -13.96
CA ASP A 265 -12.19 -2.62 -13.24
C ASP A 265 -12.85 -1.28 -12.85
N GLU A 266 -12.05 -0.27 -12.47
CA GLU A 266 -12.55 1.04 -12.03
C GLU A 266 -12.00 2.22 -12.85
N PHE A 267 -10.68 2.39 -12.97
CA PHE A 267 -10.06 3.59 -13.55
C PHE A 267 -10.33 3.72 -15.04
N VAL A 268 -9.97 2.71 -15.82
CA VAL A 268 -10.02 2.78 -17.29
C VAL A 268 -11.45 3.00 -17.79
N PRO A 269 -12.48 2.27 -17.30
CA PRO A 269 -13.86 2.52 -17.71
C PRO A 269 -14.33 3.94 -17.38
N GLN A 270 -14.06 4.42 -16.16
CA GLN A 270 -14.48 5.76 -15.75
C GLN A 270 -13.74 6.88 -16.51
N LEU A 271 -12.47 6.68 -16.85
CA LEU A 271 -11.72 7.58 -17.72
C LEU A 271 -12.34 7.63 -19.12
N ILE A 272 -12.66 6.48 -19.71
CA ILE A 272 -13.29 6.38 -21.02
C ILE A 272 -14.66 7.07 -21.01
N ASP A 273 -15.48 6.82 -19.98
CA ASP A 273 -16.79 7.44 -19.82
C ASP A 273 -16.67 8.97 -19.70
N ALA A 274 -15.72 9.46 -18.89
CA ALA A 274 -15.45 10.89 -18.76
C ALA A 274 -15.02 11.51 -20.09
N ILE A 275 -14.12 10.87 -20.83
CA ILE A 275 -13.67 11.35 -22.15
C ILE A 275 -14.83 11.35 -23.16
N ALA A 276 -15.63 10.28 -23.19
CA ALA A 276 -16.74 10.11 -24.12
C ALA A 276 -17.84 11.16 -23.93
N ALA A 277 -18.24 11.37 -22.68
CA ALA A 277 -19.25 12.37 -22.31
C ALA A 277 -18.88 13.77 -22.82
N HIS A 278 -17.60 14.13 -22.79
CA HIS A 278 -17.13 15.46 -23.21
C HIS A 278 -16.75 15.53 -24.70
N GLY A 279 -16.21 14.45 -25.24
CA GLY A 279 -15.86 14.32 -26.65
C GLY A 279 -17.08 14.27 -27.58
N GLY A 280 -18.29 14.06 -27.06
CA GLY A 280 -19.50 13.87 -27.85
C GLY A 280 -19.52 12.56 -28.64
N ALA A 281 -18.56 11.67 -28.36
CA ALA A 281 -18.52 10.35 -28.93
C ALA A 281 -19.52 9.46 -28.18
N ARG A 282 -20.36 8.74 -28.92
CA ARG A 282 -21.14 7.64 -28.32
C ARG A 282 -20.18 6.48 -28.08
N THR A 283 -19.78 6.28 -26.83
CA THR A 283 -19.12 5.03 -26.46
C THR A 283 -20.13 3.90 -26.51
N PHE A 284 -19.69 2.73 -26.96
CA PHE A 284 -20.42 1.47 -26.77
C PHE A 284 -20.32 0.95 -25.32
N VAL A 285 -19.52 1.63 -24.49
CA VAL A 285 -19.38 1.34 -23.07
C VAL A 285 -20.58 1.95 -22.37
N ARG A 286 -21.42 1.09 -21.79
CA ARG A 286 -22.54 1.51 -20.94
C ARG A 286 -21.97 2.22 -19.71
N GLU A 287 -22.48 3.42 -19.44
CA GLU A 287 -22.13 4.14 -18.21
C GLU A 287 -22.41 3.26 -16.99
N LEU A 288 -21.40 3.09 -16.14
CA LEU A 288 -21.55 2.36 -14.89
C LEU A 288 -22.43 3.19 -13.95
N THR A 289 -23.53 2.59 -13.50
CA THR A 289 -24.37 3.14 -12.44
C THR A 289 -23.56 3.31 -11.15
N ALA A 290 -24.00 4.19 -10.25
CA ALA A 290 -23.33 4.39 -8.96
C ALA A 290 -23.15 3.07 -8.18
N ILE A 291 -24.16 2.18 -8.24
CA ILE A 291 -24.12 0.86 -7.61
C ILE A 291 -23.04 -0.02 -8.25
N GLU A 292 -22.97 -0.05 -9.58
CA GLU A 292 -21.97 -0.84 -10.30
C GLU A 292 -20.54 -0.33 -10.05
N ARG A 293 -20.34 0.98 -9.89
CA ARG A 293 -19.03 1.55 -9.50
C ARG A 293 -18.63 1.09 -8.09
N ILE A 294 -19.56 1.12 -7.14
CA ILE A 294 -19.32 0.64 -5.77
C ILE A 294 -19.03 -0.86 -5.75
N GLN A 295 -19.77 -1.65 -6.53
CA GLN A 295 -19.52 -3.08 -6.69
C GLN A 295 -18.15 -3.32 -7.28
N ALA A 296 -17.81 -2.70 -8.42
CA ALA A 296 -16.50 -2.82 -9.06
C ALA A 296 -15.35 -2.49 -8.09
N SER A 297 -15.49 -1.42 -7.30
CA SER A 297 -14.52 -1.08 -6.26
C SER A 297 -14.39 -2.14 -5.16
N SER A 298 -15.52 -2.69 -4.72
CA SER A 298 -15.55 -3.74 -3.70
C SER A 298 -14.92 -5.04 -4.20
N PHE A 299 -15.26 -5.45 -5.43
CA PHE A 299 -14.67 -6.61 -6.12
C PHE A 299 -13.16 -6.43 -6.29
N ARG A 300 -12.73 -5.25 -6.73
CA ARG A 300 -11.32 -4.94 -6.92
C ARG A 300 -10.54 -5.01 -5.60
N ARG A 301 -11.06 -4.39 -4.54
CA ARG A 301 -10.48 -4.48 -3.18
C ARG A 301 -10.30 -5.92 -2.74
N LEU A 302 -11.29 -6.77 -3.00
CA LEU A 302 -11.24 -8.20 -2.66
C LEU A 302 -10.15 -8.94 -3.45
N LYS A 303 -10.08 -8.72 -4.77
CA LYS A 303 -9.08 -9.32 -5.67
C LYS A 303 -7.65 -8.94 -5.28
N VAL A 304 -7.42 -7.66 -4.98
CA VAL A 304 -6.12 -7.16 -4.55
C VAL A 304 -5.75 -7.70 -3.17
N PHE A 305 -6.72 -7.77 -2.25
CA PHE A 305 -6.51 -8.34 -0.93
C PHE A 305 -6.15 -9.83 -1.00
N ALA A 306 -6.86 -10.62 -1.82
CA ALA A 306 -6.55 -12.04 -2.04
C ALA A 306 -5.13 -12.22 -2.60
N LYS A 307 -4.76 -11.46 -3.63
CA LYS A 307 -3.39 -11.47 -4.20
C LYS A 307 -2.32 -11.18 -3.15
N ARG A 308 -2.57 -10.21 -2.26
CA ARG A 308 -1.62 -9.88 -1.18
C ARG A 308 -1.50 -10.95 -0.12
N ILE A 309 -2.59 -11.64 0.20
CA ILE A 309 -2.53 -12.77 1.12
C ILE A 309 -1.64 -13.84 0.52
N ASP A 310 -1.80 -14.16 -0.77
CA ASP A 310 -0.95 -15.12 -1.46
C ASP A 310 0.53 -14.71 -1.38
N ASP A 311 0.86 -13.46 -1.72
CA ASP A 311 2.23 -12.92 -1.62
C ASP A 311 2.77 -12.99 -0.18
N THR A 312 1.94 -12.68 0.82
CA THR A 312 2.32 -12.69 2.24
C THR A 312 2.57 -14.12 2.73
N ILE A 313 1.75 -15.08 2.33
CA ILE A 313 1.95 -16.50 2.67
C ILE A 313 3.28 -16.99 2.08
N ILE A 314 3.59 -16.63 0.83
CA ILE A 314 4.87 -16.99 0.20
C ILE A 314 6.04 -16.41 0.99
N LEU A 315 5.97 -15.12 1.37
CA LEU A 315 7.02 -14.45 2.13
C LEU A 315 7.20 -15.07 3.52
N ILE A 316 6.12 -15.39 4.22
CA ILE A 316 6.16 -16.08 5.53
C ILE A 316 6.78 -17.46 5.37
N ALA A 317 6.36 -18.24 4.37
CA ALA A 317 6.91 -19.56 4.11
C ALA A 317 8.42 -19.50 3.81
N LEU A 318 8.85 -18.56 2.98
CA LEU A 318 10.26 -18.32 2.66
C LEU A 318 11.04 -17.90 3.91
N PHE A 319 10.49 -16.99 4.73
CA PHE A 319 11.11 -16.55 5.98
C PHE A 319 11.27 -17.70 6.98
N LEU A 320 10.22 -18.50 7.20
CA LEU A 320 10.28 -19.68 8.07
C LEU A 320 11.31 -20.69 7.56
N PHE A 321 11.39 -20.91 6.24
CA PHE A 321 12.38 -21.79 5.65
C PHE A 321 13.81 -21.29 5.87
N LEU A 322 14.08 -20.00 5.60
CA LEU A 322 15.43 -19.43 5.68
C LEU A 322 15.93 -19.28 7.13
N PHE A 323 15.08 -18.82 8.04
CA PHE A 323 15.48 -18.45 9.40
C PHE A 323 15.14 -19.50 10.45
N HIS A 324 14.22 -20.42 10.15
CA HIS A 324 13.73 -21.42 11.10
C HIS A 324 13.83 -22.84 10.51
N SER A 325 14.81 -23.10 9.64
CA SER A 325 15.03 -24.42 9.00
C SER A 325 15.11 -25.58 10.00
N GLY A 326 15.65 -25.35 11.21
CA GLY A 326 15.66 -26.34 12.30
C GLY A 326 14.26 -26.73 12.79
N HIS A 327 13.32 -25.78 12.85
CA HIS A 327 11.94 -26.04 13.21
C HIS A 327 11.17 -26.72 12.08
N VAL A 328 11.44 -26.34 10.83
CA VAL A 328 10.92 -27.04 9.65
C VAL A 328 11.39 -28.51 9.67
N ALA A 329 12.67 -28.76 9.99
CA ALA A 329 13.18 -30.12 10.14
C ALA A 329 12.54 -30.88 11.32
N SER A 330 12.27 -30.22 12.44
CA SER A 330 11.56 -30.83 13.58
C SER A 330 10.13 -31.23 13.22
N MET A 331 9.38 -30.34 12.55
CA MET A 331 8.05 -30.65 12.02
C MET A 331 8.09 -31.86 11.09
N GLY A 332 9.06 -31.92 10.18
CA GLY A 332 9.18 -33.05 9.28
C GLY A 332 9.61 -34.35 9.97
N LYS A 333 10.32 -34.27 11.11
CA LYS A 333 10.59 -35.44 11.96
C LYS A 333 9.30 -35.98 12.56
N GLU A 334 8.46 -35.11 13.12
CA GLU A 334 7.15 -35.52 13.67
C GLU A 334 6.24 -36.10 12.59
N LEU A 335 6.20 -35.46 11.40
CA LEU A 335 5.43 -35.98 10.27
C LEU A 335 5.92 -37.36 9.81
N ASN A 336 7.24 -37.55 9.74
CA ASN A 336 7.82 -38.85 9.41
C ASN A 336 7.40 -39.92 10.41
N THR A 337 7.36 -39.62 11.71
CA THR A 337 6.87 -40.56 12.73
C THR A 337 5.41 -40.94 12.47
N ILE A 338 4.54 -39.97 12.20
CA ILE A 338 3.11 -40.22 11.89
C ILE A 338 2.96 -41.09 10.63
N ILE A 339 3.71 -40.80 9.57
CA ILE A 339 3.70 -41.58 8.32
C ILE A 339 4.17 -43.01 8.60
N HIS A 340 5.23 -43.17 9.40
CA HIS A 340 5.80 -44.47 9.72
C HIS A 340 4.87 -45.33 10.58
N ASP A 341 4.15 -44.70 11.52
CA ASP A 341 3.17 -45.37 12.38
C ASP A 341 1.89 -45.75 11.62
N GLY A 342 1.51 -44.96 10.60
CA GLY A 342 0.36 -45.24 9.73
C GLY A 342 0.64 -46.25 8.61
N CYS A 343 1.90 -46.47 8.25
CA CYS A 343 2.32 -47.43 7.24
C CYS A 343 2.36 -48.86 7.80
N THR A 344 1.31 -49.65 7.56
CA THR A 344 1.27 -51.09 7.93
C THR A 344 1.87 -52.02 6.87
N ILE A 345 2.25 -51.49 5.70
CA ILE A 345 2.82 -52.25 4.58
C ILE A 345 4.30 -51.90 4.46
N ALA A 346 5.16 -52.93 4.36
CA ALA A 346 6.60 -52.81 4.42
C ALA A 346 7.19 -51.86 3.35
N ASP A 347 8.24 -51.14 3.76
CA ASP A 347 9.08 -50.22 2.98
C ASP A 347 8.47 -48.84 2.64
N CYS A 348 8.02 -48.10 3.66
CA CYS A 348 7.74 -46.68 3.49
C CYS A 348 9.04 -45.87 3.33
N TRP A 349 9.12 -45.11 2.23
CA TRP A 349 10.27 -44.28 1.89
C TRP A 349 10.49 -43.24 2.99
N SER A 350 11.65 -43.31 3.66
CA SER A 350 12.03 -42.30 4.65
C SER A 350 12.81 -41.17 3.97
N TYR A 351 12.22 -39.99 3.93
CA TYR A 351 12.90 -38.77 3.53
C TYR A 351 13.59 -38.13 4.74
N SER A 352 14.58 -37.26 4.50
CA SER A 352 15.18 -36.49 5.59
C SER A 352 14.11 -35.63 6.27
N PRO A 353 14.16 -35.41 7.60
CA PRO A 353 13.20 -34.57 8.31
C PRO A 353 13.05 -33.17 7.72
N LEU A 354 14.13 -32.56 7.22
CA LEU A 354 14.07 -31.26 6.56
C LEU A 354 13.27 -31.33 5.25
N THR A 355 13.49 -32.38 4.45
CA THR A 355 12.77 -32.63 3.18
C THR A 355 11.29 -32.85 3.44
N THR A 356 10.93 -33.70 4.42
CA THR A 356 9.52 -33.94 4.78
C THR A 356 8.86 -32.67 5.30
N GLY A 357 9.54 -31.90 6.14
CA GLY A 357 9.01 -30.66 6.70
C GLY A 357 8.81 -29.58 5.65
N THR A 358 9.75 -29.45 4.72
CA THR A 358 9.64 -28.52 3.58
C THR A 358 8.54 -28.96 2.62
N GLY A 359 8.41 -30.26 2.35
CA GLY A 359 7.33 -30.83 1.55
C GLY A 359 5.95 -30.57 2.17
N ALA A 360 5.81 -30.71 3.49
CA ALA A 360 4.57 -30.41 4.21
C ALA A 360 4.24 -28.91 4.18
N ALA A 361 5.23 -28.03 4.40
CA ALA A 361 5.03 -26.59 4.30
C ALA A 361 4.64 -26.16 2.88
N LEU A 362 5.26 -26.75 1.85
CA LEU A 362 4.91 -26.53 0.45
C LEU A 362 3.50 -27.05 0.13
N LEU A 363 3.10 -28.20 0.67
CA LEU A 363 1.76 -28.75 0.49
C LEU A 363 0.69 -27.84 1.14
N VAL A 364 0.93 -27.36 2.36
CA VAL A 364 0.04 -26.38 3.02
C VAL A 364 -0.05 -25.11 2.18
N TYR A 365 1.07 -24.62 1.66
CA TYR A 365 1.08 -23.49 0.73
C TYR A 365 0.25 -23.75 -0.53
N VAL A 366 0.45 -24.89 -1.21
CA VAL A 366 -0.29 -25.26 -2.42
C VAL A 366 -1.79 -25.38 -2.12
N LEU A 367 -2.17 -26.00 -1.00
CA LEU A 367 -3.57 -26.11 -0.60
C LEU A 367 -4.21 -24.74 -0.30
N LEU A 368 -3.50 -23.86 0.40
CA LEU A 368 -3.95 -22.49 0.64
C LEU A 368 -4.05 -21.71 -0.68
N SER A 369 -3.06 -21.81 -1.56
CA SER A 369 -3.06 -21.14 -2.87
C SER A 369 -4.15 -21.67 -3.81
N MET A 370 -4.41 -22.99 -3.82
CA MET A 370 -5.52 -23.58 -4.57
C MET A 370 -6.87 -23.13 -4.01
N LEU A 371 -7.01 -23.05 -2.68
CA LEU A 371 -8.20 -22.51 -2.04
C LEU A 371 -8.39 -21.04 -2.41
N PHE A 372 -7.35 -20.20 -2.33
CA PHE A 372 -7.41 -18.80 -2.75
C PHE A 372 -7.70 -18.62 -4.24
N SER A 373 -7.17 -19.49 -5.10
CA SER A 373 -7.46 -19.49 -6.54
C SER A 373 -8.90 -19.88 -6.83
N ALA A 374 -9.44 -20.90 -6.14
CA ALA A 374 -10.85 -21.26 -6.20
C ALA A 374 -11.75 -20.13 -5.68
N LEU A 375 -11.32 -19.47 -4.60
CA LEU A 375 -12.00 -18.29 -4.06
C LEU A 375 -11.97 -17.11 -5.04
N ARG A 376 -10.86 -16.88 -5.75
CA ARG A 376 -10.77 -15.86 -6.80
C ARG A 376 -11.73 -16.14 -7.95
N TYR A 377 -11.83 -17.39 -8.38
CA TYR A 377 -12.79 -17.82 -9.39
C TYR A 377 -14.25 -17.59 -8.94
N LEU A 378 -14.55 -17.84 -7.65
CA LEU A 378 -15.87 -17.56 -7.08
C LEU A 378 -16.20 -16.06 -7.05
N VAL A 379 -15.20 -15.20 -6.85
CA VAL A 379 -15.38 -13.73 -6.89
C VAL A 379 -15.62 -13.20 -8.31
N GLU A 380 -15.25 -13.96 -9.35
CA GLU A 380 -15.52 -13.62 -10.75
C GLU A 380 -16.93 -14.06 -11.20
N LEU A 381 -17.73 -14.70 -10.33
CA LEU A 381 -19.11 -15.10 -10.63
C LEU A 381 -20.07 -13.88 -10.69
N PRO A 382 -21.16 -13.96 -11.48
CA PRO A 382 -22.14 -12.88 -11.62
C PRO A 382 -22.76 -12.41 -10.30
N SER A 383 -23.12 -11.12 -10.24
CA SER A 383 -23.50 -10.39 -9.02
C SER A 383 -24.76 -10.89 -8.29
N GLU A 384 -25.61 -11.70 -8.91
CA GLU A 384 -26.86 -12.18 -8.30
C GLU A 384 -26.64 -13.20 -7.16
N GLU A 385 -25.48 -13.86 -7.10
CA GLU A 385 -25.11 -14.80 -6.02
C GLU A 385 -24.09 -14.20 -5.03
N PHE A 386 -23.78 -12.91 -5.18
CA PHE A 386 -22.61 -12.30 -4.56
C PHE A 386 -22.69 -12.17 -3.02
N GLU A 387 -23.87 -11.93 -2.43
CA GLU A 387 -23.97 -11.80 -0.97
C GLU A 387 -23.60 -13.10 -0.25
N ASP A 388 -24.10 -14.23 -0.75
CA ASP A 388 -23.83 -15.56 -0.18
C ASP A 388 -22.37 -15.95 -0.42
N VAL A 389 -21.85 -15.70 -1.62
CA VAL A 389 -20.45 -15.99 -1.98
C VAL A 389 -19.48 -15.10 -1.18
N TYR A 390 -19.79 -13.82 -0.97
CA TYR A 390 -18.96 -12.91 -0.18
C TYR A 390 -18.93 -13.30 1.30
N PHE A 391 -20.07 -13.71 1.87
CA PHE A 391 -20.12 -14.20 3.25
C PHE A 391 -19.30 -15.49 3.42
N ILE A 392 -19.47 -16.45 2.50
CA ILE A 392 -18.69 -17.71 2.49
C ILE A 392 -17.20 -17.43 2.30
N PHE A 393 -16.83 -16.54 1.36
CA PHE A 393 -15.45 -16.10 1.11
C PHE A 393 -14.81 -15.55 2.39
N SER A 394 -15.53 -14.67 3.05
CA SER A 394 -14.99 -13.94 4.19
C SER A 394 -14.89 -14.82 5.43
N ALA A 395 -15.83 -15.73 5.64
CA ALA A 395 -15.75 -16.76 6.67
C ALA A 395 -14.60 -17.75 6.40
N THR A 396 -14.40 -18.16 5.15
CA THR A 396 -13.35 -19.12 4.75
C THR A 396 -11.96 -18.49 4.88
N SER A 397 -11.78 -17.25 4.42
CA SER A 397 -10.53 -16.50 4.58
C SER A 397 -10.19 -16.27 6.05
N ALA A 398 -11.17 -15.91 6.87
CA ALA A 398 -10.98 -15.75 8.31
C ALA A 398 -10.61 -17.08 9.00
N ALA A 399 -11.20 -18.20 8.57
CA ALA A 399 -10.84 -19.54 9.04
C ALA A 399 -9.41 -19.95 8.63
N CYS A 400 -8.99 -19.63 7.40
CA CYS A 400 -7.63 -19.93 6.94
C CYS A 400 -6.58 -19.09 7.67
N HIS A 401 -6.83 -17.81 7.87
CA HIS A 401 -5.99 -16.95 8.72
C HIS A 401 -5.95 -17.46 10.16
N PHE A 402 -7.08 -17.89 10.72
CA PHE A 402 -7.13 -18.50 12.05
C PHE A 402 -6.21 -19.72 12.13
N ILE A 403 -6.30 -20.65 11.17
CA ILE A 403 -5.47 -21.86 11.14
C ILE A 403 -3.98 -21.50 10.98
N ALA A 404 -3.65 -20.62 10.05
CA ALA A 404 -2.27 -20.21 9.78
C ALA A 404 -1.63 -19.52 11.00
N VAL A 405 -2.33 -18.56 11.62
CA VAL A 405 -1.84 -17.85 12.81
C VAL A 405 -1.77 -18.77 14.03
N THR A 406 -2.73 -19.69 14.19
CA THR A 406 -2.68 -20.70 15.26
C THR A 406 -1.46 -21.60 15.10
N ALA A 407 -1.19 -22.07 13.87
CA ALA A 407 -0.01 -22.88 13.57
C ALA A 407 1.29 -22.11 13.79
N LEU A 408 1.38 -20.85 13.35
CA LEU A 408 2.55 -20.00 13.54
C LEU A 408 2.80 -19.70 15.02
N GLY A 409 1.74 -19.37 15.77
CA GLY A 409 1.80 -19.12 17.20
C GLY A 409 2.23 -20.36 17.98
N TRP A 410 1.75 -21.54 17.56
CA TRP A 410 2.20 -22.81 18.13
C TRP A 410 3.69 -23.04 17.90
N VAL A 411 4.16 -22.86 16.66
CA VAL A 411 5.59 -22.98 16.32
C VAL A 411 6.41 -21.99 17.15
N LEU A 412 6.05 -20.70 17.19
CA LEU A 412 6.84 -19.67 17.90
C LEU A 412 6.97 -19.94 19.40
N VAL A 413 5.90 -20.38 20.06
CA VAL A 413 5.90 -20.61 21.51
C VAL A 413 6.60 -21.91 21.88
N VAL A 414 6.41 -23.00 21.11
CA VAL A 414 7.12 -24.26 21.34
C VAL A 414 8.61 -24.12 21.07
N SER A 415 8.97 -23.32 20.07
CA SER A 415 10.35 -23.10 19.65
C SER A 415 11.16 -22.20 20.60
N ASN A 416 10.49 -21.31 21.34
CA ASN A 416 11.16 -20.29 22.17
C ASN A 416 10.58 -20.22 23.59
N PRO A 417 10.62 -21.32 24.37
CA PRO A 417 9.97 -21.38 25.68
C PRO A 417 10.49 -20.33 26.68
N GLU A 418 11.77 -19.93 26.57
CA GLU A 418 12.35 -18.91 27.45
C GLU A 418 11.81 -17.50 27.19
N MET A 419 11.61 -17.15 25.92
CA MET A 419 11.08 -15.84 25.50
C MET A 419 9.62 -15.63 25.96
N PHE A 420 8.87 -16.72 26.08
CA PHE A 420 7.46 -16.72 26.49
C PHE A 420 7.24 -17.30 27.89
N SER A 421 8.29 -17.42 28.70
CA SER A 421 8.23 -17.98 30.07
C SER A 421 7.27 -17.22 31.00
N TRP A 422 7.18 -15.90 30.85
CA TRP A 422 6.22 -15.06 31.59
C TRP A 422 4.77 -15.41 31.24
N LEU A 423 4.50 -15.76 29.98
CA LEU A 423 3.19 -16.13 29.47
C LEU A 423 2.83 -17.56 29.88
N ALA A 424 3.80 -18.46 29.88
CA ALA A 424 3.67 -19.80 30.45
C ALA A 424 3.31 -19.75 31.94
N THR A 425 3.93 -18.84 32.69
CA THR A 425 3.63 -18.60 34.12
C THR A 425 2.22 -18.03 34.31
N ALA A 426 1.79 -17.14 33.42
CA ALA A 426 0.44 -16.58 33.44
C ALA A 426 -0.63 -17.64 33.15
N LEU A 427 -0.40 -18.52 32.18
CA LEU A 427 -1.34 -19.59 31.81
C LEU A 427 -1.35 -20.76 32.80
N GLN A 428 -0.23 -21.04 33.48
CA GLN A 428 -0.19 -22.00 34.58
C GLN A 428 -1.13 -21.61 35.73
N LYS A 429 -1.26 -20.30 36.01
CA LYS A 429 -2.23 -19.80 37.00
C LYS A 429 -3.69 -20.03 36.62
N ILE A 430 -3.97 -20.30 35.34
CA ILE A 430 -5.32 -20.58 34.82
C ILE A 430 -5.56 -22.10 34.68
N GLY A 431 -4.63 -22.95 35.15
CA GLY A 431 -4.79 -24.41 35.18
C GLY A 431 -4.32 -25.16 33.94
N SER A 432 -3.63 -24.50 32.99
CA SER A 432 -3.02 -25.17 31.83
C SER A 432 -1.72 -25.89 32.25
N THR A 433 -1.66 -27.21 32.08
CA THR A 433 -0.61 -28.05 32.69
C THR A 433 0.63 -28.26 31.82
N THR A 434 0.58 -28.05 30.49
CA THR A 434 1.76 -28.22 29.63
C THR A 434 2.03 -27.03 28.71
N ALA A 435 3.31 -26.79 28.36
CA ALA A 435 3.71 -25.75 27.40
C ALA A 435 3.07 -25.93 26.00
N ARG A 436 2.72 -27.18 25.67
CA ARG A 436 1.96 -27.53 24.45
C ARG A 436 0.53 -27.01 24.52
N ASP A 437 -0.14 -27.16 25.65
CA ASP A 437 -1.51 -26.65 25.83
C ASP A 437 -1.53 -25.11 25.83
N GLN A 438 -0.52 -24.49 26.43
CA GLN A 438 -0.38 -23.04 26.51
C GLN A 438 -0.18 -22.40 25.13
N SER A 439 0.71 -22.96 24.31
CA SER A 439 0.97 -22.50 22.95
C SER A 439 -0.25 -22.63 22.02
N LEU A 440 -1.00 -23.73 22.16
CA LEU A 440 -2.25 -23.94 21.44
C LEU A 440 -3.32 -22.90 21.83
N VAL A 441 -3.48 -22.61 23.13
CA VAL A 441 -4.43 -21.60 23.63
C VAL A 441 -4.07 -20.19 23.14
N ILE A 442 -2.78 -19.83 23.10
CA ILE A 442 -2.32 -18.53 22.60
C ILE A 442 -2.56 -18.41 21.09
N GLY A 443 -2.19 -19.45 20.33
CA GLY A 443 -2.43 -19.50 18.89
C GLY A 443 -3.91 -19.35 18.56
N MET A 444 -4.77 -20.09 19.27
CA MET A 444 -6.23 -19.97 19.15
C MET A 444 -6.73 -18.58 19.54
N ALA A 445 -6.22 -17.98 20.63
CA ALA A 445 -6.66 -16.65 21.06
C ALA A 445 -6.29 -15.55 20.05
N PHE A 446 -5.07 -15.58 19.50
CA PHE A 446 -4.64 -14.66 18.45
C PHE A 446 -5.43 -14.88 17.16
N GLY A 447 -5.60 -16.14 16.75
CA GLY A 447 -6.44 -16.50 15.62
C GLY A 447 -7.86 -15.96 15.80
N PHE A 448 -8.45 -16.10 16.99
CA PHE A 448 -9.81 -15.67 17.28
C PHE A 448 -9.94 -14.14 17.25
N LEU A 449 -8.95 -13.41 17.77
CA LEU A 449 -8.93 -11.93 17.73
C LEU A 449 -8.85 -11.39 16.29
N LEU A 450 -8.04 -12.02 15.44
CA LEU A 450 -7.94 -11.65 14.03
C LEU A 450 -9.22 -11.99 13.27
N MET A 451 -9.74 -13.22 13.45
CA MET A 451 -11.02 -13.64 12.89
C MET A 451 -12.15 -12.70 13.32
N TRP A 452 -12.20 -12.30 14.59
CA TRP A 452 -13.21 -11.36 15.11
C TRP A 452 -13.07 -9.95 14.52
N SER A 453 -11.84 -9.46 14.34
CA SER A 453 -11.57 -8.19 13.66
C SER A 453 -12.09 -8.20 12.22
N ASP A 454 -11.83 -9.28 11.50
CA ASP A 454 -12.29 -9.45 10.12
C ASP A 454 -13.82 -9.55 10.06
N LEU A 455 -14.45 -10.37 10.92
CA LEU A 455 -15.90 -10.45 11.07
C LEU A 455 -16.55 -9.09 11.37
N ARG A 456 -15.93 -8.22 12.18
CA ARG A 456 -16.42 -6.85 12.41
C ARG A 456 -16.25 -5.91 11.22
N ARG A 457 -15.20 -6.08 10.40
CA ARG A 457 -15.05 -5.32 9.15
C ARG A 457 -16.15 -5.72 8.17
N LEU A 458 -16.44 -7.01 8.08
CA LEU A 458 -17.48 -7.58 7.22
C LEU A 458 -18.87 -7.13 7.62
N ASP A 459 -19.19 -7.16 8.91
CA ASP A 459 -20.48 -6.70 9.41
C ASP A 459 -20.72 -5.20 9.17
N ARG A 460 -19.67 -4.37 9.23
CA ARG A 460 -19.76 -2.95 8.85
C ARG A 460 -20.04 -2.79 7.35
N LEU A 461 -19.34 -3.54 6.51
CA LEU A 461 -19.49 -3.50 5.06
C LEU A 461 -20.90 -3.96 4.64
N ARG A 462 -21.40 -5.04 5.26
CA ARG A 462 -22.78 -5.51 5.09
C ARG A 462 -23.81 -4.46 5.51
N ARG A 463 -23.62 -3.81 6.65
CA ARG A 463 -24.52 -2.73 7.10
C ARG A 463 -24.54 -1.55 6.13
N SER A 464 -23.39 -1.12 5.62
CA SER A 464 -23.33 -0.08 4.59
C SER A 464 -24.06 -0.47 3.31
N LEU A 465 -23.92 -1.72 2.85
CA LEU A 465 -24.65 -2.23 1.68
C LEU A 465 -26.16 -2.27 1.91
N LEU A 466 -26.61 -2.72 3.08
CA LEU A 466 -28.04 -2.78 3.43
C LEU A 466 -28.68 -1.39 3.62
N GLU A 467 -27.94 -0.41 4.14
CA GLU A 467 -28.39 0.97 4.25
C GLU A 467 -28.55 1.62 2.87
N MET A 468 -27.64 1.33 1.93
CA MET A 468 -27.73 1.84 0.56
C MET A 468 -28.85 1.19 -0.26
N ASN A 469 -29.19 -0.07 -0.04
CA ASN A 469 -30.30 -0.72 -0.76
C ASN A 469 -31.68 -0.23 -0.27
N ARG A 470 -31.73 0.49 0.85
CA ARG A 470 -32.95 1.09 1.41
C ARG A 470 -33.16 2.55 1.00
N SER A 471 -32.12 3.21 0.49
CA SER A 471 -32.14 4.60 -0.01
C SER A 471 -32.30 4.62 -1.51
#